data_AF-A0A937SBI0-F1
#
_entry.id   AF-A0A937SBI0-F1
#
_cell.length_a   1.000
_cell.length_b   1.000
_cell.length_c   1.000
_cell.angle_alpha   90.00
_cell.angle_beta   90.00
_cell.angle_gamma   90.00
#
_symmetry.space_group_name_H-M   'P 1'
#
loop_
_entity.id
_entity.type
_entity.pdbx_description
1 polymer ?
#
loop_
_entity_poly.entity_id
_entity_poly.type
_entity_poly.pdbx_seq_one_letter_code
_entity_poly.pdbx_strand_id
1 'polypeptide(L)'
;MKKDIKQTRKQGWLTLLALVVIAFAVSIGFSPLFELIQDGIASRVIGSSFGAIFVIILTMFLLNKQTEIEQESKKSERVFDEKVKIYQKILDITRDMIMDGSLTKEEINRLPFPVIRLQMLSDDEVIKSFQLVFDKLNEIYSSEDQDVVEIQDDDKNEIYQLLSNFAGECRKDLEISNAEIDPLIKENTVKTISESGKKPRDKTKFSFNGVELAKNKYVFTVIKNYIDENPELKIAEFPTKVIERTPPNQPNRKNDFEIWKTYEEAIEIHKQKGSKRYYVTGRGGDYLNDKDLVLDLADAEICISNNFGIGDMQLFIDIMQSRGIRTS
;
A
#
# COMPACT_ATOMS: atom_id res chain seq x y z
N MET A 1 19.18 -9.32 18.04
CA MET A 1 20.50 -9.40 18.72
C MET A 1 21.52 -9.94 17.72
N LYS A 2 22.22 -9.04 17.00
CA LYS A 2 23.21 -9.42 15.98
C LYS A 2 24.48 -9.97 16.65
N LYS A 3 24.58 -11.29 16.84
CA LYS A 3 25.89 -11.94 16.98
C LYS A 3 26.32 -12.34 15.57
N ASP A 4 27.20 -11.52 15.00
CA ASP A 4 27.79 -11.76 13.69
C ASP A 4 28.42 -13.17 13.69
N ILE A 5 28.10 -14.02 12.70
CA ILE A 5 28.56 -15.42 12.63
C ILE A 5 30.09 -15.52 12.77
N LYS A 6 30.81 -14.47 12.33
CA LYS A 6 32.25 -14.29 12.51
C LYS A 6 32.68 -14.14 13.99
N GLN A 7 31.92 -13.42 14.81
CA GLN A 7 32.19 -13.30 16.25
C GLN A 7 31.99 -14.64 16.96
N THR A 8 30.93 -15.38 16.62
CA THR A 8 30.67 -16.72 17.21
C THR A 8 31.79 -17.70 16.85
N ARG A 9 32.29 -17.69 15.60
CA ARG A 9 33.46 -18.48 15.19
C ARG A 9 34.74 -18.07 15.92
N LYS A 10 34.99 -16.77 16.07
CA LYS A 10 36.16 -16.25 16.80
C LYS A 10 36.13 -16.65 18.27
N GLN A 11 34.95 -16.62 18.89
CA GLN A 11 34.76 -17.03 20.28
C GLN A 11 34.94 -18.55 20.45
N GLY A 12 34.48 -19.35 19.48
CA GLY A 12 34.75 -20.80 19.44
C GLY A 12 36.25 -21.12 19.34
N TRP A 13 36.99 -20.40 18.48
CA TRP A 13 38.44 -20.54 18.37
C TRP A 13 39.20 -20.12 19.63
N LEU A 14 38.82 -18.99 20.24
CA LEU A 14 39.36 -18.54 21.53
C LEU A 14 39.15 -19.57 22.64
N THR A 15 37.98 -20.20 22.66
CA THR A 15 37.63 -21.24 23.63
C THR A 15 38.49 -22.50 23.42
N LEU A 16 38.69 -22.92 22.17
CA LEU A 16 39.56 -24.04 21.83
C LEU A 16 41.02 -23.76 22.24
N LEU A 17 41.50 -22.55 21.98
CA LEU A 17 42.85 -22.10 22.31
C LEU A 17 43.06 -22.05 23.84
N ALA A 18 42.07 -21.57 24.59
CA ALA A 18 42.09 -21.60 26.05
C ALA A 18 42.19 -23.02 26.61
N LEU A 19 41.46 -23.99 26.03
CA LEU A 19 41.55 -25.40 26.42
C LEU A 19 42.95 -25.99 26.17
N VAL A 20 43.58 -25.64 25.04
CA VAL A 20 44.96 -26.05 24.72
C VAL A 20 45.95 -25.46 25.73
N VAL A 21 45.80 -24.18 26.07
CA VAL A 21 46.66 -23.51 27.06
C VAL A 21 46.50 -24.14 28.45
N ILE A 22 45.27 -24.46 28.85
CA ILE A 22 44.99 -25.16 30.11
C ILE A 22 45.64 -26.54 30.11
N ALA A 23 45.53 -27.31 29.03
CA ALA A 23 46.18 -28.62 28.92
C ALA A 23 47.70 -28.53 29.08
N PHE A 24 48.32 -27.53 28.46
CA PHE A 24 49.76 -27.27 28.59
C PHE A 24 50.15 -26.84 30.02
N ALA A 25 49.37 -25.94 30.62
CA ALA A 25 49.62 -25.46 31.99
C ALA A 25 49.48 -26.59 33.03
N VAL A 26 48.48 -27.45 32.87
CA VAL A 26 48.30 -28.65 33.70
C VAL A 26 49.47 -29.61 33.49
N SER A 27 49.87 -29.89 32.24
CA SER A 27 51.02 -30.77 31.98
C SER A 27 52.31 -30.29 32.65
N ILE A 28 52.59 -28.98 32.61
CA ILE A 28 53.80 -28.41 33.21
C ILE A 28 53.69 -28.34 34.73
N GLY A 29 52.55 -27.87 35.26
CA GLY A 29 52.37 -27.65 36.69
C GLY A 29 52.39 -28.92 37.53
N PHE A 30 51.99 -30.06 36.95
CA PHE A 30 52.02 -31.35 37.63
C PHE A 30 53.32 -32.15 37.39
N SER A 31 54.23 -31.69 36.52
CA SER A 31 55.52 -32.37 36.25
C SER A 31 56.34 -32.65 37.52
N PRO A 32 56.49 -31.71 38.48
CA PRO A 32 57.24 -31.97 39.71
C PRO A 32 56.61 -33.06 40.59
N LEU A 33 55.29 -33.21 40.55
CA LEU A 33 54.57 -34.25 41.28
C LEU A 33 54.87 -35.63 40.71
N PHE A 34 54.93 -35.76 39.38
CA PHE A 34 55.27 -37.01 38.72
C PHE A 34 56.73 -37.42 38.95
N GLU A 35 57.65 -36.44 39.04
CA GLU A 35 59.05 -36.69 39.40
C GLU A 35 59.21 -37.17 40.86
N LEU A 36 58.41 -36.63 41.80
CA LEU A 36 58.49 -36.96 43.22
C LEU A 36 57.99 -38.39 43.54
N ILE A 37 57.01 -38.89 42.77
CA ILE A 37 56.34 -40.17 43.02
C ILE A 37 57.19 -41.37 42.54
N GLN A 38 58.27 -41.12 41.79
CA GLN A 38 59.14 -42.11 41.12
C GLN A 38 58.37 -43.06 40.18
N ASP A 39 59.12 -43.68 39.26
CA ASP A 39 58.54 -44.47 38.18
C ASP A 39 57.96 -45.78 38.72
N GLY A 40 56.66 -46.02 38.52
CA GLY A 40 55.95 -47.13 39.14
C GLY A 40 54.43 -47.12 38.91
N ILE A 41 53.75 -48.11 39.49
CA ILE A 41 52.28 -48.29 39.34
C ILE A 41 51.52 -47.06 39.84
N ALA A 42 51.96 -46.44 40.94
CA ALA A 42 51.34 -45.24 41.50
C ALA A 42 51.32 -44.05 40.53
N SER A 43 52.44 -43.77 39.86
CA SER A 43 52.55 -42.71 38.85
C SER A 43 51.59 -42.94 37.67
N ARG A 44 51.47 -44.21 37.20
CA ARG A 44 50.53 -44.57 36.11
C ARG A 44 49.07 -44.40 36.51
N VAL A 45 48.71 -44.79 37.74
CA VAL A 45 47.33 -44.64 38.26
C VAL A 45 46.95 -43.17 38.39
N ILE A 46 47.87 -42.34 38.89
CA ILE A 46 47.65 -40.88 39.03
C ILE A 46 47.53 -40.23 37.65
N GLY A 47 48.42 -40.54 36.72
CA GLY A 47 48.35 -40.01 35.34
C GLY A 47 47.05 -40.40 34.63
N SER A 48 46.63 -41.65 34.76
CA SER A 48 45.35 -42.13 34.22
C SER A 48 44.15 -41.41 34.86
N SER A 49 44.20 -41.13 36.16
CA SER A 49 43.12 -40.46 36.88
C SER A 49 43.00 -38.98 36.48
N PHE A 50 44.13 -38.29 36.33
CA PHE A 50 44.15 -36.92 35.80
C PHE A 50 43.64 -36.85 34.37
N GLY A 51 44.05 -37.78 33.51
CA GLY A 51 43.51 -37.89 32.14
C GLY A 51 42.00 -38.08 32.15
N ALA A 52 41.48 -38.96 33.00
CA ALA A 52 40.05 -39.19 33.14
C ALA A 52 39.29 -37.95 33.64
N ILE A 53 39.79 -37.28 34.70
CA ILE A 53 39.19 -36.04 35.23
C ILE A 53 39.20 -34.94 34.16
N PHE A 54 40.30 -34.77 33.45
CA PHE A 54 40.41 -33.78 32.38
C PHE A 54 39.40 -34.03 31.27
N VAL A 55 39.26 -35.29 30.82
CA VAL A 55 38.24 -35.68 29.81
C VAL A 55 36.84 -35.41 30.32
N ILE A 56 36.52 -35.72 31.58
CA ILE A 56 35.20 -35.45 32.17
C ILE A 56 34.90 -33.94 32.16
N ILE A 57 35.83 -33.11 32.63
CA ILE A 57 35.68 -31.65 32.67
C ILE A 57 35.50 -31.09 31.25
N LEU A 58 36.33 -31.53 30.30
CA LEU A 58 36.24 -31.13 28.90
C LEU A 58 34.88 -31.51 28.31
N THR A 59 34.42 -32.73 28.58
CA THR A 59 33.14 -33.22 28.07
C THR A 59 31.97 -32.42 28.66
N MET A 60 31.98 -32.14 29.96
CA MET A 60 30.96 -31.31 30.62
C MET A 60 30.96 -29.87 30.07
N PHE A 61 32.14 -29.31 29.79
CA PHE A 61 32.26 -27.99 29.16
C PHE A 61 31.66 -27.97 27.75
N LEU A 62 31.98 -28.97 26.92
CA LEU A 62 31.45 -29.08 25.56
C LEU A 62 29.93 -29.28 25.57
N LEU A 63 29.41 -30.14 26.45
CA LEU A 63 27.97 -30.37 26.61
C LEU A 63 27.23 -29.10 27.03
N ASN A 64 27.76 -28.36 28.01
CA ASN A 64 27.17 -27.08 28.43
C ASN A 64 27.13 -26.08 27.26
N LYS A 65 28.19 -26.01 26.46
CA LYS A 65 28.23 -25.13 25.28
C LYS A 65 27.27 -25.54 24.18
N GLN A 66 27.16 -26.83 23.88
CA GLN A 66 26.16 -27.35 22.93
C GLN A 66 24.74 -27.04 23.42
N THR A 67 24.48 -27.24 24.72
CA THR A 67 23.17 -26.95 25.35
C THR A 67 22.83 -25.46 25.27
N GLU A 68 23.78 -24.56 25.54
CA GLU A 68 23.62 -23.11 25.41
C GLU A 68 23.26 -22.72 23.97
N ILE A 69 23.98 -23.26 22.99
CA ILE A 69 23.72 -23.03 21.56
C ILE A 69 22.33 -23.54 21.16
N GLU A 70 21.94 -24.73 21.61
CA GLU A 70 20.63 -25.30 21.32
C GLU A 70 19.50 -24.45 21.94
N GLN A 71 19.68 -23.96 23.17
CA GLN A 71 18.71 -23.05 23.80
C GLN A 71 18.61 -21.72 23.07
N GLU A 72 19.73 -21.09 22.70
CA GLU A 72 19.74 -19.87 21.88
C GLU A 72 19.05 -20.12 20.53
N SER A 73 19.31 -21.26 19.89
CA SER A 73 18.69 -21.65 18.62
C SER A 73 17.17 -21.82 18.74
N LYS A 74 16.68 -22.56 19.75
CA LYS A 74 15.23 -22.72 19.99
C LYS A 74 14.55 -21.39 20.31
N LYS A 75 15.22 -20.51 21.06
CA LYS A 75 14.72 -19.16 21.31
C LYS A 75 14.65 -18.36 20.01
N SER A 76 15.70 -18.42 19.18
CA SER A 76 15.76 -17.73 17.89
C SER A 76 14.67 -18.19 16.94
N GLU A 77 14.43 -19.50 16.86
CA GLU A 77 13.35 -20.10 16.07
C GLU A 77 11.97 -19.61 16.52
N ARG A 78 11.68 -19.63 17.83
CA ARG A 78 10.41 -19.11 18.35
C ARG A 78 10.23 -17.61 18.10
N VAL A 79 11.30 -16.83 18.21
CA VAL A 79 11.27 -15.39 17.91
C VAL A 79 11.01 -15.17 16.42
N PHE A 80 11.62 -15.97 15.55
CA PHE A 80 11.37 -15.94 14.11
C PHE A 80 9.89 -16.20 13.79
N ASP A 81 9.28 -17.23 14.38
CA ASP A 81 7.87 -17.53 14.17
C ASP A 81 6.95 -16.39 14.61
N GLU A 82 7.22 -15.79 15.78
CA GLU A 82 6.45 -14.66 16.27
C GLU A 82 6.64 -13.39 15.43
N LYS A 83 7.85 -13.16 14.89
CA LYS A 83 8.13 -12.10 13.91
C LYS A 83 7.27 -12.27 12.65
N VAL A 84 7.26 -13.45 12.06
CA VAL A 84 6.46 -13.73 10.85
C VAL A 84 4.97 -13.46 11.12
N LYS A 85 4.45 -13.91 12.27
CA LYS A 85 3.04 -13.68 12.64
C LYS A 85 2.72 -12.20 12.79
N ILE A 86 3.58 -11.39 13.42
CA ILE A 86 3.32 -9.95 13.57
C ILE A 86 3.38 -9.22 12.22
N TYR A 87 4.32 -9.59 11.33
CA TYR A 87 4.40 -9.00 9.99
C TYR A 87 3.16 -9.32 9.16
N GLN A 88 2.72 -10.59 9.17
CA GLN A 88 1.49 -10.99 8.51
C GLN A 88 0.28 -10.24 9.06
N LYS A 89 0.13 -10.18 10.39
CA LYS A 89 -0.99 -9.49 11.03
C LYS A 89 -1.05 -8.01 10.68
N ILE A 90 0.09 -7.34 10.61
CA ILE A 90 0.16 -5.92 10.21
C ILE A 90 -0.27 -5.77 8.75
N LEU A 91 0.25 -6.60 7.84
CA LEU A 91 -0.13 -6.57 6.43
C LEU A 91 -1.61 -6.87 6.22
N ASP A 92 -2.19 -7.80 6.99
CA ASP A 92 -3.62 -8.11 6.94
C ASP A 92 -4.48 -6.92 7.40
N ILE A 93 -4.10 -6.29 8.52
CA ILE A 93 -4.81 -5.10 9.02
C ILE A 93 -4.75 -3.98 7.99
N THR A 94 -3.58 -3.69 7.43
CA THR A 94 -3.44 -2.64 6.42
C THR A 94 -4.10 -3.00 5.09
N ARG A 95 -4.13 -4.28 4.69
CA ARG A 95 -4.90 -4.75 3.53
C ARG A 95 -6.38 -4.41 3.70
N ASP A 96 -6.95 -4.75 4.86
CA ASP A 96 -8.38 -4.55 5.12
C ASP A 96 -8.74 -3.05 4.97
N MET A 97 -7.90 -2.16 5.49
CA MET A 97 -8.04 -0.69 5.39
C MET A 97 -7.96 -0.12 3.96
N ILE A 98 -7.31 -0.84 3.03
CA ILE A 98 -7.06 -0.34 1.67
C ILE A 98 -8.08 -0.95 0.67
N MET A 99 -8.70 -2.07 1.02
CA MET A 99 -9.56 -2.84 0.12
C MET A 99 -10.89 -2.16 -0.15
N ASP A 100 -11.51 -1.56 0.85
CA ASP A 100 -12.79 -0.85 0.72
C ASP A 100 -12.63 0.56 0.16
N GLY A 101 -11.41 1.11 0.18
CA GLY A 101 -11.09 2.43 -0.37
C GLY A 101 -11.41 3.58 0.57
N SER A 102 -11.70 3.30 1.84
CA SER A 102 -12.03 4.31 2.84
C SER A 102 -11.39 3.99 4.19
N LEU A 103 -10.96 5.01 4.93
CA LEU A 103 -10.43 4.84 6.28
C LEU A 103 -11.46 5.28 7.30
N THR A 104 -11.66 4.43 8.30
CA THR A 104 -12.50 4.73 9.47
C THR A 104 -11.68 4.91 10.74
N LYS A 105 -12.27 5.58 11.73
CA LYS A 105 -11.67 5.70 13.07
C LYS A 105 -11.34 4.35 13.70
N GLU A 106 -12.25 3.39 13.58
CA GLU A 106 -12.09 2.06 14.18
C GLU A 106 -10.87 1.36 13.60
N GLU A 107 -10.68 1.47 12.28
CA GLU A 107 -9.53 0.92 11.59
C GLU A 107 -8.22 1.54 12.03
N ILE A 108 -8.08 2.87 12.00
CA ILE A 108 -6.87 3.55 12.44
C ILE A 108 -6.47 3.13 13.87
N ASN A 109 -7.46 2.96 14.76
CA ASN A 109 -7.25 2.51 16.13
C ASN A 109 -6.90 1.01 16.29
N ARG A 110 -6.92 0.20 15.23
CA ARG A 110 -6.46 -1.20 15.26
C ARG A 110 -4.93 -1.33 15.16
N LEU A 111 -4.23 -0.31 14.65
CA LEU A 111 -2.77 -0.34 14.41
C LEU A 111 -1.85 -0.09 15.61
N PRO A 112 -2.20 0.71 16.65
CA PRO A 112 -1.27 1.03 17.74
C PRO A 112 -0.68 -0.20 18.45
N PHE A 113 -1.50 -1.20 18.79
CA PHE A 113 -1.01 -2.40 19.48
C PHE A 113 -0.11 -3.29 18.62
N PRO A 114 -0.46 -3.58 17.34
CA PRO A 114 0.47 -4.20 16.40
C PRO A 114 1.82 -3.49 16.31
N VAL A 115 1.85 -2.15 16.26
CA VAL A 115 3.10 -1.35 16.24
C VAL A 115 3.91 -1.55 17.51
N ILE A 116 3.28 -1.53 18.69
CA ILE A 116 3.98 -1.79 19.96
C ILE A 116 4.56 -3.21 19.99
N ARG A 117 3.83 -4.20 19.46
CA ARG A 117 4.33 -5.58 19.34
C ARG A 117 5.48 -5.70 18.33
N LEU A 118 5.45 -4.89 17.26
CA LEU A 118 6.53 -4.81 16.30
C LEU A 118 7.84 -4.38 16.98
N GLN A 119 7.77 -3.37 17.86
CA GLN A 119 8.92 -2.88 18.65
C GLN A 119 9.52 -3.93 19.58
N MET A 120 8.71 -4.85 20.09
CA MET A 120 9.19 -5.93 20.97
C MET A 120 10.02 -6.99 20.21
N LEU A 121 9.74 -7.18 18.93
CA LEU A 121 10.24 -8.32 18.16
C LEU A 121 11.25 -7.94 17.08
N SER A 122 11.13 -6.75 16.48
CA SER A 122 11.83 -6.37 15.25
C SER A 122 12.96 -5.38 15.49
N ASP A 123 13.83 -5.21 14.50
CA ASP A 123 14.84 -4.17 14.50
C ASP A 123 14.27 -2.77 14.19
N ASP A 124 15.09 -1.75 14.41
CA ASP A 124 14.71 -0.35 14.27
C ASP A 124 14.32 0.01 12.83
N GLU A 125 14.94 -0.64 11.83
CA GLU A 125 14.67 -0.43 10.42
C GLU A 125 13.26 -0.90 10.01
N VAL A 126 12.85 -2.08 10.48
CA VAL A 126 11.47 -2.57 10.29
C VAL A 126 10.46 -1.65 10.98
N ILE A 127 10.76 -1.19 12.20
CA ILE A 127 9.87 -0.28 12.93
C ILE A 127 9.72 1.05 12.18
N LYS A 128 10.83 1.67 11.76
CA LYS A 128 10.83 2.93 11.01
C LYS A 128 10.07 2.82 9.69
N SER A 129 10.29 1.73 8.94
CA SER A 129 9.61 1.53 7.66
C SER A 129 8.09 1.38 7.82
N PHE A 130 7.62 0.73 8.89
CA PHE A 130 6.19 0.68 9.17
C PHE A 130 5.63 1.99 9.72
N GLN A 131 6.39 2.75 10.51
CA GLN A 131 5.97 4.07 10.98
C GLN A 131 5.61 4.98 9.81
N LEU A 132 6.36 4.95 8.71
CA LEU A 132 6.01 5.70 7.49
C LEU A 132 4.64 5.30 6.92
N VAL A 133 4.30 4.01 6.93
CA VAL A 133 2.96 3.53 6.51
C VAL A 133 1.89 4.09 7.45
N PHE A 134 2.12 3.99 8.76
CA PHE A 134 1.18 4.45 9.77
C PHE A 134 0.96 5.98 9.72
N ASP A 135 2.04 6.74 9.55
CA ASP A 135 1.99 8.20 9.42
C ASP A 135 1.19 8.60 8.18
N LYS A 136 1.39 7.94 7.04
CA LYS A 136 0.62 8.19 5.82
C LYS A 136 -0.87 7.88 6.00
N LEU A 137 -1.21 6.78 6.67
CA LEU A 137 -2.61 6.44 6.98
C LEU A 137 -3.27 7.49 7.89
N ASN A 138 -2.55 7.97 8.91
CA ASN A 138 -3.04 9.03 9.78
C ASN A 138 -3.17 10.37 9.07
N GLU A 139 -2.25 10.71 8.16
CA GLU A 139 -2.31 11.92 7.33
C GLU A 139 -3.58 11.91 6.48
N ILE A 140 -3.86 10.81 5.78
CA ILE A 140 -5.07 10.65 4.97
C ILE A 140 -6.31 10.78 5.85
N TYR A 141 -6.38 10.04 6.96
CA TYR A 141 -7.53 10.09 7.86
C TYR A 141 -7.76 11.48 8.48
N SER A 142 -6.69 12.25 8.73
CA SER A 142 -6.78 13.59 9.32
C SER A 142 -7.02 14.70 8.28
N SER A 143 -7.09 14.35 6.99
CA SER A 143 -7.25 15.32 5.90
C SER A 143 -8.68 15.89 5.80
N GLU A 144 -9.68 15.15 6.29
CA GLU A 144 -11.07 15.55 6.32
C GLU A 144 -11.65 15.36 7.73
N ASP A 145 -12.50 16.28 8.17
CA ASP A 145 -13.16 16.22 9.49
C ASP A 145 -14.41 15.32 9.41
N GLN A 146 -14.20 14.07 8.94
CA GLN A 146 -15.24 13.06 8.72
C GLN A 146 -14.86 11.74 9.41
N ASP A 147 -15.87 11.00 9.88
CA ASP A 147 -15.65 9.68 10.52
C ASP A 147 -15.17 8.61 9.53
N VAL A 148 -15.40 8.82 8.23
CA VAL A 148 -15.00 7.97 7.11
C VAL A 148 -14.36 8.86 6.04
N VAL A 149 -13.11 8.55 5.65
CA VAL A 149 -12.35 9.34 4.67
C VAL A 149 -12.00 8.48 3.45
N GLU A 150 -12.28 8.96 2.24
CA GLU A 150 -11.98 8.22 1.00
C GLU A 150 -10.48 8.29 0.67
N ILE A 151 -9.88 7.14 0.37
CA ILE A 151 -8.47 7.05 0.00
C ILE A 151 -8.34 7.38 -1.49
N GLN A 152 -7.66 8.48 -1.81
CA GLN A 152 -7.42 8.86 -3.19
C GLN A 152 -6.49 7.87 -3.91
N ASP A 153 -6.63 7.78 -5.23
CA ASP A 153 -5.85 6.87 -6.08
C ASP A 153 -4.32 7.05 -5.91
N ASP A 154 -3.88 8.30 -5.72
CA ASP A 154 -2.45 8.64 -5.56
C ASP A 154 -1.94 8.23 -4.18
N ASP A 155 -2.72 8.48 -3.11
CA ASP A 155 -2.40 8.03 -1.75
C ASP A 155 -2.33 6.51 -1.65
N LYS A 156 -3.25 5.82 -2.33
CA LYS A 156 -3.26 4.36 -2.40
C LYS A 156 -1.96 3.82 -3.01
N ASN A 157 -1.46 4.46 -4.07
CA ASN A 157 -0.19 4.07 -4.70
C ASN A 157 1.00 4.29 -3.75
N GLU A 158 1.02 5.40 -3.04
CA GLU A 158 2.07 5.71 -2.06
C GLU A 158 2.08 4.69 -0.91
N ILE A 159 0.89 4.34 -0.38
CA ILE A 159 0.78 3.29 0.65
C ILE A 159 1.33 1.95 0.14
N TYR A 160 1.04 1.55 -1.11
CA TYR A 160 1.61 0.33 -1.69
C TYR A 160 3.14 0.38 -1.80
N GLN A 161 3.72 1.53 -2.11
CA GLN A 161 5.18 1.70 -2.12
C GLN A 161 5.77 1.55 -0.72
N LEU A 162 5.17 2.21 0.28
CA LEU A 162 5.61 2.13 1.68
C LEU A 162 5.49 0.71 2.24
N LEU A 163 4.39 0.01 1.95
CA LEU A 163 4.23 -1.40 2.29
C LEU A 163 5.25 -2.30 1.61
N SER A 164 5.61 -2.02 0.36
CA SER A 164 6.67 -2.75 -0.33
C SER A 164 8.05 -2.48 0.26
N ASN A 165 8.31 -1.26 0.77
CA ASN A 165 9.53 -0.95 1.53
C ASN A 165 9.56 -1.76 2.83
N PHE A 166 8.48 -1.72 3.60
CA PHE A 166 8.32 -2.46 4.85
C PHE A 166 8.55 -3.97 4.67
N ALA A 167 7.97 -4.57 3.63
CA ALA A 167 8.19 -5.98 3.31
C ALA A 167 9.66 -6.31 2.98
N GLY A 168 10.37 -5.36 2.35
CA GLY A 168 11.81 -5.46 2.09
C GLY A 168 12.63 -5.49 3.39
N GLU A 169 12.32 -4.62 4.34
CA GLU A 169 12.98 -4.62 5.66
C GLU A 169 12.64 -5.88 6.46
N CYS A 170 11.39 -6.36 6.41
CA CYS A 170 11.00 -7.63 7.03
C CYS A 170 11.83 -8.82 6.49
N ARG A 171 12.14 -8.87 5.19
CA ARG A 171 13.01 -9.93 4.61
C ARG A 171 14.42 -9.89 5.18
N LYS A 172 14.97 -8.68 5.40
CA LYS A 172 16.31 -8.50 5.98
C LYS A 172 16.32 -8.92 7.44
N ASP A 173 15.32 -8.50 8.22
CA ASP A 173 15.21 -8.84 9.64
C ASP A 173 14.97 -10.34 9.89
N LEU A 174 14.27 -11.02 8.97
CA LEU A 174 14.11 -12.48 8.97
C LEU A 174 15.33 -13.23 8.41
N GLU A 175 16.39 -12.52 8.00
CA GLU A 175 17.62 -13.10 7.42
C GLU A 175 17.35 -14.01 6.20
N ILE A 176 16.24 -13.80 5.47
CA ILE A 176 15.88 -14.58 4.28
C ILE A 176 16.83 -14.27 3.13
N SER A 177 17.22 -13.00 3.00
CA SER A 177 18.17 -12.52 2.02
C SER A 177 18.77 -11.21 2.52
N ASN A 178 20.09 -11.11 2.46
CA ASN A 178 20.80 -9.86 2.75
C ASN A 178 20.79 -8.89 1.55
N ALA A 179 20.41 -9.37 0.36
CA ALA A 179 20.24 -8.55 -0.82
C ALA A 179 18.86 -7.89 -0.78
N GLU A 180 18.82 -6.60 -1.10
CA GLU A 180 17.59 -5.86 -1.29
C GLU A 180 16.77 -6.43 -2.45
N ILE A 181 15.45 -6.23 -2.38
CA ILE A 181 14.58 -6.53 -3.51
C ILE A 181 15.00 -5.63 -4.67
N ASP A 182 15.18 -6.22 -5.85
CA ASP A 182 15.50 -5.49 -7.07
C ASP A 182 14.53 -4.30 -7.27
N PRO A 183 15.04 -3.06 -7.43
CA PRO A 183 14.20 -1.88 -7.57
C PRO A 183 13.19 -1.96 -8.72
N LEU A 184 13.53 -2.61 -9.83
CA LEU A 184 12.65 -2.79 -10.98
C LEU A 184 11.53 -3.79 -10.66
N ILE A 185 11.82 -4.87 -9.91
CA ILE A 185 10.79 -5.80 -9.44
C ILE A 185 9.80 -5.05 -8.53
N LYS A 186 10.32 -4.22 -7.63
CA LYS A 186 9.52 -3.43 -6.71
C LYS A 186 8.62 -2.43 -7.43
N GLU A 187 9.17 -1.66 -8.37
CA GLU A 187 8.41 -0.70 -9.18
C GLU A 187 7.32 -1.41 -10.01
N ASN A 188 7.67 -2.48 -10.71
CA ASN A 188 6.72 -3.25 -11.52
C ASN A 188 5.60 -3.85 -10.67
N THR A 189 5.91 -4.33 -9.47
CA THR A 189 4.92 -4.90 -8.54
C THR A 189 3.93 -3.83 -8.09
N VAL A 190 4.41 -2.69 -7.61
CA VAL A 190 3.54 -1.57 -7.22
C VAL A 190 2.68 -1.12 -8.38
N LYS A 191 3.27 -0.90 -9.56
CA LYS A 191 2.54 -0.49 -10.77
C LYS A 191 1.44 -1.48 -11.13
N THR A 192 1.76 -2.77 -11.15
CA THR A 192 0.79 -3.82 -11.49
C THR A 192 -0.37 -3.85 -10.49
N ILE A 193 -0.09 -3.69 -9.19
CA ILE A 193 -1.12 -3.65 -8.14
C ILE A 193 -1.99 -2.40 -8.29
N SER A 194 -1.39 -1.23 -8.54
CA SER A 194 -2.08 0.05 -8.75
C SER A 194 -2.97 0.09 -9.99
N GLU A 195 -2.61 -0.67 -11.04
CA GLU A 195 -3.39 -0.82 -12.26
C GLU A 195 -4.44 -1.94 -12.16
N SER A 196 -4.27 -2.88 -11.22
CA SER A 196 -5.19 -3.99 -11.00
C SER A 196 -6.55 -3.49 -10.51
N GLY A 197 -7.64 -4.04 -11.07
CA GLY A 197 -9.01 -3.65 -10.73
C GLY A 197 -9.50 -2.35 -11.39
N LYS A 198 -8.63 -1.56 -12.04
CA LYS A 198 -9.05 -0.41 -12.85
C LYS A 198 -9.60 -0.92 -14.19
N LYS A 199 -10.89 -0.71 -14.44
CA LYS A 199 -11.45 -0.94 -15.79
C LYS A 199 -10.65 -0.08 -16.78
N PRO A 200 -10.31 -0.59 -17.98
CA PRO A 200 -9.66 0.22 -18.99
C PRO A 200 -10.48 1.50 -19.17
N ARG A 201 -9.86 2.65 -18.92
CA ARG A 201 -10.50 3.94 -19.16
C ARG A 201 -10.86 4.00 -20.64
N ASP A 202 -12.14 4.20 -20.94
CA ASP A 202 -12.64 4.41 -22.29
C ASP A 202 -11.97 5.67 -22.88
N LYS A 203 -11.07 5.45 -23.84
CA LYS A 203 -10.30 6.51 -24.52
C LYS A 203 -10.94 6.92 -25.85
N THR A 204 -12.14 6.45 -26.15
CA THR A 204 -12.81 6.75 -27.43
C THR A 204 -12.96 8.25 -27.61
N LYS A 205 -12.56 8.73 -28.79
CA LYS A 205 -12.66 10.14 -29.20
C LYS A 205 -13.73 10.30 -30.27
N PHE A 206 -14.32 11.48 -30.29
CA PHE A 206 -15.34 11.88 -31.25
C PHE A 206 -14.90 13.19 -31.88
N SER A 207 -14.96 13.27 -33.21
CA SER A 207 -14.57 14.45 -33.97
C SER A 207 -15.71 15.44 -34.05
N PHE A 208 -15.42 16.71 -33.78
CA PHE A 208 -16.34 17.82 -34.05
C PHE A 208 -15.53 19.03 -34.51
N ASN A 209 -15.84 19.58 -35.69
CA ASN A 209 -15.08 20.69 -36.30
C ASN A 209 -13.58 20.38 -36.47
N GLY A 210 -13.24 19.12 -36.79
CA GLY A 210 -11.85 18.69 -36.94
C GLY A 210 -11.07 18.58 -35.63
N VAL A 211 -11.74 18.69 -34.47
CA VAL A 211 -11.13 18.51 -33.15
C VAL A 211 -11.60 17.20 -32.51
N GLU A 212 -10.65 16.37 -32.09
CA GLU A 212 -10.92 15.11 -31.39
C GLU A 212 -11.21 15.35 -29.91
N LEU A 213 -12.46 15.13 -29.51
CA LEU A 213 -12.95 15.38 -28.16
C LEU A 213 -13.20 14.07 -27.41
N ALA A 214 -13.01 14.09 -26.09
CA ALA A 214 -13.48 13.00 -25.24
C ALA A 214 -15.02 13.02 -25.21
N LYS A 215 -15.63 11.83 -25.15
CA LYS A 215 -17.08 11.59 -25.10
C LYS A 215 -17.96 12.69 -24.45
N ASN A 216 -17.79 12.95 -23.16
CA ASN A 216 -18.63 13.92 -22.45
C ASN A 216 -18.38 15.37 -22.92
N LYS A 217 -17.13 15.68 -23.30
CA LYS A 217 -16.78 16.98 -23.87
C LYS A 217 -17.36 17.16 -25.27
N TYR A 218 -17.41 16.09 -26.07
CA TYR A 218 -18.08 16.10 -27.37
C TYR A 218 -19.56 16.44 -27.22
N VAL A 219 -20.29 15.76 -26.34
CA VAL A 219 -21.72 16.06 -26.07
C VAL A 219 -21.91 17.52 -25.67
N PHE A 220 -21.11 17.99 -24.71
CA PHE A 220 -21.12 19.38 -24.28
C PHE A 220 -20.88 20.35 -25.45
N THR A 221 -19.85 20.08 -26.27
CA THR A 221 -19.46 20.96 -27.38
C THR A 221 -20.52 21.00 -28.49
N VAL A 222 -21.14 19.86 -28.83
CA VAL A 222 -22.23 19.81 -29.83
C VAL A 222 -23.42 20.65 -29.37
N ILE A 223 -23.87 20.46 -28.13
CA ILE A 223 -24.99 21.23 -27.57
C ILE A 223 -24.64 22.71 -27.46
N LYS A 224 -23.45 23.03 -26.93
CA LYS A 224 -22.99 24.41 -26.81
C LYS A 224 -22.96 25.11 -28.17
N ASN A 225 -22.41 24.47 -29.21
CA ASN A 225 -22.34 25.08 -30.54
C ASN A 225 -23.75 25.38 -31.09
N TYR A 226 -24.73 24.49 -30.89
CA TYR A 226 -26.10 24.76 -31.29
C TYR A 226 -26.72 25.93 -30.54
N ILE A 227 -26.53 26.02 -29.22
CA ILE A 227 -27.02 27.15 -28.42
C ILE A 227 -26.37 28.47 -28.86
N ASP A 228 -25.04 28.47 -29.06
CA ASP A 228 -24.30 29.64 -29.53
C ASP A 228 -24.81 30.14 -30.90
N GLU A 229 -25.29 29.23 -31.77
CA GLU A 229 -25.88 29.55 -33.08
C GLU A 229 -27.36 29.98 -33.00
N ASN A 230 -28.04 29.76 -31.87
CA ASN A 230 -29.47 30.05 -31.66
C ASN A 230 -29.69 30.77 -30.32
N PRO A 231 -29.19 32.01 -30.16
CA PRO A 231 -29.19 32.72 -28.87
C PRO A 231 -30.59 33.05 -28.31
N GLU A 232 -31.63 33.02 -29.15
CA GLU A 232 -33.03 33.22 -28.76
C GLU A 232 -33.72 31.96 -28.21
N LEU A 233 -33.02 30.81 -28.19
CA LEU A 233 -33.57 29.54 -27.73
C LEU A 233 -33.98 29.63 -26.27
N LYS A 234 -35.25 29.28 -25.99
CA LYS A 234 -35.81 29.24 -24.64
C LYS A 234 -35.82 27.83 -24.06
N ILE A 235 -35.82 27.73 -22.74
CA ILE A 235 -35.85 26.46 -22.02
C ILE A 235 -37.06 25.59 -22.38
N ALA A 236 -38.22 26.20 -22.65
CA ALA A 236 -39.43 25.47 -23.04
C ALA A 236 -39.31 24.78 -24.42
N GLU A 237 -38.45 25.31 -25.29
CA GLU A 237 -38.21 24.77 -26.63
C GLU A 237 -37.04 23.79 -26.67
N PHE A 238 -36.17 23.81 -25.66
CA PHE A 238 -34.98 22.97 -25.60
C PHE A 238 -35.28 21.46 -25.69
N PRO A 239 -36.30 20.90 -24.98
CA PRO A 239 -36.64 19.48 -25.08
C PRO A 239 -36.99 19.02 -26.49
N THR A 240 -37.63 19.87 -27.30
CA THR A 240 -38.12 19.52 -28.63
C THR A 240 -37.14 19.87 -29.74
N LYS A 241 -36.42 21.00 -29.61
CA LYS A 241 -35.43 21.46 -30.60
C LYS A 241 -34.05 20.82 -30.43
N VAL A 242 -33.65 20.47 -29.20
CA VAL A 242 -32.29 19.97 -28.90
C VAL A 242 -32.30 18.55 -28.35
N ILE A 243 -32.73 18.34 -27.10
CA ILE A 243 -32.83 17.01 -26.51
C ILE A 243 -33.70 17.02 -25.26
N GLU A 244 -34.53 15.99 -25.07
CA GLU A 244 -35.27 15.83 -23.82
C GLU A 244 -34.32 15.54 -22.65
N ARG A 245 -34.75 15.85 -21.42
CA ARG A 245 -34.03 15.44 -20.20
C ARG A 245 -33.80 13.92 -20.16
N THR A 246 -34.82 13.17 -20.57
CA THR A 246 -34.81 11.71 -20.70
C THR A 246 -35.35 11.33 -22.09
N PRO A 247 -34.48 11.16 -23.10
CA PRO A 247 -34.93 10.77 -24.42
C PRO A 247 -35.59 9.38 -24.42
N PRO A 248 -36.60 9.13 -25.28
CA PRO A 248 -37.29 7.84 -25.34
C PRO A 248 -36.38 6.64 -25.64
N ASN A 249 -35.30 6.84 -26.38
CA ASN A 249 -34.29 5.81 -26.68
C ASN A 249 -33.26 5.62 -25.55
N GLN A 250 -33.31 6.45 -24.51
CA GLN A 250 -32.41 6.42 -23.35
C GLN A 250 -33.21 6.50 -22.02
N PRO A 251 -34.16 5.57 -21.77
CA PRO A 251 -35.08 5.63 -20.63
C PRO A 251 -34.38 5.49 -19.26
N ASN A 252 -33.13 5.02 -19.25
CA ASN A 252 -32.31 4.90 -18.05
C ASN A 252 -31.79 6.26 -17.55
N ARG A 253 -31.79 7.30 -18.39
CA ARG A 253 -31.32 8.64 -18.05
C ARG A 253 -32.40 9.45 -17.35
N LYS A 254 -32.65 9.13 -16.08
CA LYS A 254 -33.69 9.74 -15.24
C LYS A 254 -33.14 10.26 -13.91
N ASN A 255 -33.90 11.12 -13.23
CA ASN A 255 -33.53 11.69 -11.93
C ASN A 255 -32.17 12.41 -12.02
N ASP A 256 -31.18 11.98 -11.23
CA ASP A 256 -29.83 12.56 -11.21
C ASP A 256 -29.04 12.35 -12.51
N PHE A 257 -29.49 11.43 -13.37
CA PHE A 257 -28.79 10.99 -14.59
C PHE A 257 -29.41 11.54 -15.89
N GLU A 258 -30.31 12.51 -15.78
CA GLU A 258 -30.86 13.22 -16.93
C GLU A 258 -29.73 13.85 -17.79
N ILE A 259 -30.02 14.11 -19.07
CA ILE A 259 -29.05 14.68 -20.01
C ILE A 259 -28.69 16.12 -19.64
N TRP A 260 -29.66 16.88 -19.17
CA TRP A 260 -29.50 18.25 -18.75
C TRP A 260 -30.46 18.58 -17.61
N LYS A 261 -30.09 19.60 -16.83
CA LYS A 261 -30.90 20.20 -15.75
C LYS A 261 -30.70 21.70 -15.75
N THR A 262 -31.54 22.45 -15.05
CA THR A 262 -31.23 23.86 -14.79
C THR A 262 -30.02 23.96 -13.86
N TYR A 263 -29.36 25.12 -13.86
CA TYR A 263 -28.25 25.37 -12.96
C TYR A 263 -28.64 25.14 -11.49
N GLU A 264 -29.80 25.64 -11.06
CA GLU A 264 -30.28 25.49 -9.68
C GLU A 264 -30.47 24.02 -9.29
N GLU A 265 -31.09 23.23 -10.17
CA GLU A 265 -31.30 21.79 -9.95
C GLU A 265 -29.96 21.03 -9.85
N ALA A 266 -28.98 21.39 -10.69
CA ALA A 266 -27.66 20.76 -10.67
C ALA A 266 -26.90 21.07 -9.36
N ILE A 267 -26.97 22.31 -8.88
CA ILE A 267 -26.37 22.74 -7.61
C ILE A 267 -27.08 22.09 -6.42
N GLU A 268 -28.41 21.98 -6.45
CA GLU A 268 -29.17 21.32 -5.38
C GLU A 268 -28.78 19.84 -5.25
N ILE A 269 -28.66 19.12 -6.36
CA ILE A 269 -28.20 17.72 -6.37
C ILE A 269 -26.80 17.60 -5.77
N HIS A 270 -25.89 18.53 -6.12
CA HIS A 270 -24.55 18.54 -5.55
C HIS A 270 -24.57 18.78 -4.04
N LYS A 271 -25.36 19.76 -3.56
CA LYS A 271 -25.49 20.05 -2.12
C LYS A 271 -26.08 18.88 -1.32
N GLN A 272 -27.04 18.16 -1.90
CA GLN A 272 -27.70 17.04 -1.22
C GLN A 272 -26.85 15.75 -1.22
N LYS A 273 -26.12 15.47 -2.32
CA LYS A 273 -25.50 14.16 -2.56
C LYS A 273 -23.98 14.20 -2.72
N GLY A 274 -23.36 15.38 -2.69
CA GLY A 274 -21.92 15.57 -2.95
C GLY A 274 -21.49 15.33 -4.40
N SER A 275 -22.36 14.79 -5.27
CA SER A 275 -21.97 14.35 -6.62
C SER A 275 -21.93 15.48 -7.63
N LYS A 276 -20.81 15.66 -8.34
CA LYS A 276 -20.63 16.63 -9.44
C LYS A 276 -21.03 16.02 -10.80
N ARG A 277 -22.33 15.86 -11.07
CA ARG A 277 -22.85 15.09 -12.23
C ARG A 277 -23.04 15.91 -13.51
N TYR A 278 -22.97 17.23 -13.43
CA TYR A 278 -23.20 18.14 -14.55
C TYR A 278 -21.98 19.05 -14.74
N TYR A 279 -21.77 19.52 -15.96
CA TYR A 279 -20.76 20.54 -16.25
C TYR A 279 -21.24 21.88 -15.70
N VAL A 280 -20.51 22.38 -14.70
CA VAL A 280 -20.70 23.69 -14.07
C VAL A 280 -19.40 24.47 -14.17
N THR A 281 -18.29 23.83 -13.79
CA THR A 281 -16.95 24.40 -13.87
C THR A 281 -15.90 23.40 -14.37
N GLY A 282 -14.79 23.93 -14.90
CA GLY A 282 -13.60 23.19 -15.28
C GLY A 282 -12.85 22.52 -14.13
N ARG A 283 -11.76 21.84 -14.47
CA ARG A 283 -10.94 21.12 -13.49
C ARG A 283 -10.26 22.10 -12.54
N GLY A 284 -10.50 21.94 -11.24
CA GLY A 284 -9.94 22.80 -10.19
C GLY A 284 -10.78 24.03 -9.86
N GLY A 285 -11.91 24.25 -10.54
CA GLY A 285 -12.86 25.31 -10.22
C GLY A 285 -13.77 24.95 -9.04
N ASP A 286 -14.34 26.00 -8.43
CA ASP A 286 -15.29 25.92 -7.34
C ASP A 286 -16.69 25.61 -7.89
N TYR A 287 -17.17 24.39 -7.68
CA TYR A 287 -18.44 23.92 -8.24
C TYR A 287 -19.68 24.67 -7.73
N LEU A 288 -19.57 25.42 -6.62
CA LEU A 288 -20.68 26.19 -6.06
C LEU A 288 -20.70 27.64 -6.55
N ASN A 289 -19.54 28.17 -6.96
CA ASN A 289 -19.35 29.59 -7.25
C ASN A 289 -18.99 29.88 -8.71
N ASP A 290 -18.30 28.96 -9.38
CA ASP A 290 -17.91 29.09 -10.78
C ASP A 290 -19.02 28.60 -11.72
N LYS A 291 -19.10 29.22 -12.90
CA LYS A 291 -20.11 28.90 -13.94
C LYS A 291 -19.52 28.77 -15.35
N ASP A 292 -18.21 28.57 -15.49
CA ASP A 292 -17.52 28.59 -16.80
C ASP A 292 -17.97 27.52 -17.80
N LEU A 293 -18.68 26.49 -17.35
CA LEU A 293 -19.28 25.46 -18.20
C LEU A 293 -20.81 25.39 -18.08
N VAL A 294 -21.45 26.40 -17.49
CA VAL A 294 -22.91 26.57 -17.56
C VAL A 294 -23.27 27.12 -18.94
N LEU A 295 -24.39 26.69 -19.51
CA LEU A 295 -24.86 27.13 -20.82
C LEU A 295 -26.07 28.05 -20.66
N ASP A 296 -25.98 29.24 -21.25
CA ASP A 296 -27.03 30.26 -21.21
C ASP A 296 -28.04 30.04 -22.35
N LEU A 297 -29.31 29.93 -21.98
CA LEU A 297 -30.46 30.07 -22.89
C LEU A 297 -31.03 31.49 -22.75
N ALA A 298 -31.94 31.87 -23.64
CA ALA A 298 -32.53 33.21 -23.65
C ALA A 298 -33.28 33.57 -22.34
N ASP A 299 -33.78 32.58 -21.61
CA ASP A 299 -34.60 32.74 -20.40
C ASP A 299 -34.19 31.85 -19.22
N ALA A 300 -33.09 31.09 -19.33
CA ALA A 300 -32.63 30.18 -18.26
C ALA A 300 -31.15 29.79 -18.42
N GLU A 301 -30.56 29.26 -17.35
CA GLU A 301 -29.25 28.62 -17.37
C GLU A 301 -29.40 27.10 -17.24
N ILE A 302 -28.68 26.34 -18.06
CA ILE A 302 -28.70 24.86 -18.02
C ILE A 302 -27.30 24.27 -17.88
N CYS A 303 -27.24 23.07 -17.32
CA CYS A 303 -26.01 22.28 -17.19
C CYS A 303 -26.18 20.93 -17.87
N ILE A 304 -25.15 20.50 -18.61
CA ILE A 304 -25.15 19.22 -19.34
C ILE A 304 -24.48 18.14 -18.50
N SER A 305 -25.02 16.93 -18.50
CA SER A 305 -24.45 15.80 -17.77
C SER A 305 -23.02 15.52 -18.22
N ASN A 306 -22.13 15.28 -17.26
CA ASN A 306 -20.75 14.89 -17.50
C ASN A 306 -20.55 13.37 -17.47
N ASN A 307 -21.65 12.60 -17.51
CA ASN A 307 -21.63 11.15 -17.35
C ASN A 307 -22.44 10.45 -18.45
N PHE A 308 -21.81 10.26 -19.62
CA PHE A 308 -22.33 9.45 -20.72
C PHE A 308 -21.64 8.09 -20.80
N GLY A 309 -22.40 7.03 -21.07
CA GLY A 309 -21.87 5.73 -21.45
C GLY A 309 -21.42 5.72 -22.91
N ILE A 310 -20.48 4.86 -23.28
CA ILE A 310 -20.08 4.72 -24.69
C ILE A 310 -21.27 4.27 -25.57
N GLY A 311 -22.14 3.40 -25.03
CA GLY A 311 -23.35 2.94 -25.71
C GLY A 311 -24.41 4.03 -25.91
N ASP A 312 -24.34 5.12 -25.13
CA ASP A 312 -25.29 6.24 -25.26
C ASP A 312 -24.91 7.19 -26.39
N MET A 313 -23.67 7.12 -26.89
CA MET A 313 -23.14 8.11 -27.82
C MET A 313 -23.78 8.05 -29.20
N GLN A 314 -23.97 6.85 -29.74
CA GLN A 314 -24.66 6.70 -31.03
C GLN A 314 -26.10 7.21 -30.91
N LEU A 315 -26.79 6.87 -29.80
CA LEU A 315 -28.14 7.33 -29.53
C LEU A 315 -28.23 8.86 -29.43
N PHE A 316 -27.24 9.51 -28.81
CA PHE A 316 -27.14 10.97 -28.78
C PHE A 316 -26.92 11.56 -30.19
N ILE A 317 -25.97 11.01 -30.96
CA ILE A 317 -25.68 11.46 -32.33
C ILE A 317 -26.93 11.35 -33.21
N ASP A 318 -27.65 10.23 -33.13
CA ASP A 318 -28.86 10.00 -33.91
C ASP A 318 -29.96 11.03 -33.57
N ILE A 319 -30.12 11.39 -32.28
CA ILE A 319 -31.07 12.44 -31.86
C ILE A 319 -30.66 13.78 -32.44
N MET A 320 -29.39 14.17 -32.29
CA MET A 320 -28.88 15.46 -32.80
C MET A 320 -29.12 15.56 -34.31
N GLN A 321 -28.76 14.52 -35.08
CA GLN A 321 -28.96 14.47 -36.52
C GLN A 321 -30.45 14.53 -36.92
N SER A 322 -31.32 13.82 -36.19
CA SER A 322 -32.77 13.84 -36.44
C SER A 322 -33.38 15.23 -36.28
N ARG A 323 -32.72 16.12 -35.52
CA ARG A 323 -33.12 17.51 -35.27
C ARG A 323 -32.36 18.51 -36.14
N GLY A 324 -31.56 18.02 -37.09
CA GLY A 324 -30.74 18.86 -37.97
C GLY A 324 -29.53 19.51 -37.27
N ILE A 325 -29.14 19.02 -36.09
CA ILE A 325 -27.99 19.51 -35.34
C ILE A 325 -26.74 18.82 -35.86
N ARG A 326 -25.70 19.61 -36.15
CA ARG A 326 -24.41 19.12 -36.64
C ARG A 326 -23.72 18.27 -35.58
N THR A 327 -23.13 17.15 -36.01
CA THR A 327 -22.42 16.20 -35.12
C THR A 327 -20.97 15.93 -35.52
N SER A 328 -20.46 16.56 -36.58
CA SER A 328 -19.08 16.36 -37.06
C SER A 328 -18.52 17.63 -37.67
#